data_AF-A1D5H1-F1
#
_entry.id   AF-A1D5H1-F1
#
_cell.length_a   1.000
_cell.length_b   1.000
_cell.length_c   1.000
_cell.angle_alpha   90.00
_cell.angle_beta   90.00
_cell.angle_gamma   90.00
#
_symmetry.space_group_name_H-M   'P 1'
#
loop_
_entity.id
_entity.type
_entity.pdbx_description
1 polymer ?
#
loop_
_entity_poly.entity_id
_entity_poly.type
_entity_poly.pdbx_seq_one_letter_code
_entity_poly.pdbx_strand_id
1 'polypeptide(L)'
;MSNKEDTREQTTPILRLRDKTLNEPNTPRISPHPRDGPWMRDPRGLKNELRVKSPDKRPVVGVTMDEFRASFKAERERSLRIARELAAEKRLGEMEIQMFVTMWRSVDMTRTEGWTDDEIESALEKYYTGAHYLTPNNIATPRMIEQFGADWGLNARGIYYRHFYSPGWVTSDHDLWLPSLGGIDWNHFSESSRRSRAETFLKHVLNNERWKKSEYAWEADAWTDVFGQMKNDPVLAVDKHEYNTVKLKRDPVSCLLVGEPKLIKRIPDATFGLATFKPKDYQNILAEWDLDHDRLEALLLHRHCGLISDPRWGYADLAFPFAVYEAKGWGGDAREARQQGCSAGAVYLDMLDSLARQPGKVGEKNRVYQSTKSRSNNQVFVFTSFGAHWHILVGYKRPRQEREYAGHEGFSESVYVFQRIWSGRVVTIQKAWELLSLVDQIHLWGATDFRNSVIQRLKQWHEFGRRSYANDVDFVVSKLRTHRVMRDGKEYLCIPAACLQLPDWANRLSEEIRGKLLERVSFHFYEAYQRDLSALSDQWPSVIRCLFEDCGPPGTPGYPILSKEEMLEHYREIHGKDDEAIADLKRLWGEAEAIDNNNNPLQVRKRKRSGSGEPGPCTKRS
;
A
#
# COMPACT_ATOMS: atom_id res chain seq x y z
N MET A 1 -47.77 39.42 -0.06
CA MET A 1 -48.41 38.10 -0.07
C MET A 1 -47.41 37.12 -0.65
N SER A 2 -47.18 36.02 0.08
CA SER A 2 -45.97 35.19 0.09
C SER A 2 -45.76 34.38 -1.19
N ASN A 3 -44.56 34.49 -1.77
CA ASN A 3 -43.92 33.39 -2.50
C ASN A 3 -43.51 32.34 -1.47
N LYS A 4 -43.76 31.06 -1.74
CA LYS A 4 -43.15 29.94 -1.00
C LYS A 4 -42.24 29.20 -1.96
N GLU A 5 -40.95 29.28 -1.66
CA GLU A 5 -39.91 28.40 -2.18
C GLU A 5 -40.16 26.98 -1.67
N ASP A 6 -40.11 26.01 -2.58
CA ASP A 6 -40.25 24.59 -2.30
C ASP A 6 -38.83 24.00 -2.29
N THR A 7 -38.20 24.02 -1.11
CA THR A 7 -36.91 23.37 -0.84
C THR A 7 -37.10 21.86 -0.82
N ARG A 8 -36.91 21.21 -1.98
CA ARG A 8 -36.70 19.75 -2.03
C ARG A 8 -35.26 19.45 -1.64
N GLU A 9 -35.08 19.06 -0.38
CA GLU A 9 -33.85 18.44 0.11
C GLU A 9 -33.48 17.23 -0.76
N GLN A 10 -32.34 17.31 -1.44
CA GLN A 10 -31.69 16.17 -2.08
C GLN A 10 -31.12 15.28 -0.96
N THR A 11 -31.86 14.27 -0.54
CA THR A 11 -31.33 13.21 0.32
C THR A 11 -30.34 12.35 -0.49
N THR A 12 -29.08 12.40 -0.11
CA THR A 12 -28.00 11.53 -0.59
C THR A 12 -28.41 10.05 -0.44
N PRO A 13 -28.30 9.21 -1.48
CA PRO A 13 -28.62 7.78 -1.35
C PRO A 13 -27.60 7.11 -0.41
N ILE A 14 -28.08 6.66 0.75
CA ILE A 14 -27.29 5.92 1.73
C ILE A 14 -27.13 4.47 1.24
N LEU A 15 -25.97 4.14 0.67
CA LEU A 15 -25.55 2.74 0.50
C LEU A 15 -25.30 2.15 1.88
N ARG A 16 -26.16 1.23 2.32
CA ARG A 16 -25.98 0.51 3.58
C ARG A 16 -25.11 -0.73 3.36
N LEU A 17 -24.02 -0.83 4.11
CA LEU A 17 -23.28 -2.08 4.29
C LEU A 17 -24.22 -3.09 4.98
N ARG A 18 -24.23 -4.35 4.53
CA ARG A 18 -25.04 -5.40 5.17
C ARG A 18 -24.50 -5.71 6.56
N ASP A 19 -25.41 -5.84 7.52
CA ASP A 19 -25.11 -6.38 8.85
C ASP A 19 -24.69 -7.85 8.79
N LYS A 20 -23.73 -8.21 9.65
CA LYS A 20 -23.04 -9.51 9.73
C LYS A 20 -23.89 -10.70 10.23
N THR A 21 -25.21 -10.61 10.25
CA THR A 21 -26.04 -11.67 10.87
C THR A 21 -27.24 -12.04 10.01
N LEU A 22 -27.07 -13.11 9.23
CA LEU A 22 -28.07 -14.17 9.03
C LEU A 22 -27.36 -15.36 8.38
N ASN A 23 -26.94 -16.30 9.22
CA ASN A 23 -26.52 -17.64 8.81
C ASN A 23 -27.77 -18.41 8.37
N GLU A 24 -27.98 -18.56 7.07
CA GLU A 24 -28.70 -19.71 6.54
C GLU A 24 -27.73 -20.58 5.73
N PRO A 25 -27.61 -21.89 6.06
CA PRO A 25 -26.68 -22.78 5.38
C PRO A 25 -27.29 -23.17 4.03
N ASN A 26 -27.06 -22.36 3.00
CA ASN A 26 -27.21 -22.83 1.63
C ASN A 26 -26.09 -23.82 1.35
N THR A 27 -26.32 -25.11 1.60
CA THR A 27 -25.46 -26.20 1.13
C THR A 27 -25.24 -26.04 -0.38
N PRO A 28 -24.01 -25.73 -0.84
CA PRO A 28 -23.75 -25.65 -2.26
C PRO A 28 -23.90 -27.04 -2.86
N ARG A 29 -24.65 -27.16 -3.96
CA ARG A 29 -24.63 -28.37 -4.80
C ARG A 29 -23.21 -28.56 -5.33
N ILE A 30 -22.45 -29.42 -4.68
CA ILE A 30 -21.15 -29.89 -5.17
C ILE A 30 -21.44 -30.79 -6.37
N SER A 31 -21.19 -30.27 -7.57
CA SER A 31 -21.03 -31.07 -8.78
C SER A 31 -19.94 -32.13 -8.53
N PRO A 32 -20.18 -33.43 -8.77
CA PRO A 32 -19.22 -34.48 -8.46
C PRO A 32 -18.08 -34.64 -9.50
N HIS A 33 -17.96 -33.78 -10.52
CA HIS A 33 -16.87 -33.87 -11.49
C HIS A 33 -16.32 -32.49 -11.92
N PRO A 34 -15.00 -32.23 -11.79
CA PRO A 34 -14.40 -30.96 -12.17
C PRO A 34 -13.95 -30.97 -13.64
N ARG A 35 -14.43 -30.00 -14.43
CA ARG A 35 -13.83 -29.56 -15.70
C ARG A 35 -13.08 -28.22 -15.50
N ASP A 36 -12.39 -28.10 -14.38
CA ASP A 36 -11.69 -26.88 -14.00
C ASP A 36 -10.18 -27.08 -14.12
N GLY A 37 -9.47 -26.06 -14.59
CA GLY A 37 -8.07 -26.11 -15.03
C GLY A 37 -7.06 -26.70 -14.04
N PRO A 38 -5.81 -26.92 -14.48
CA PRO A 38 -4.90 -27.86 -13.85
C PRO A 38 -4.40 -27.41 -12.47
N TRP A 39 -5.02 -28.01 -11.44
CA TRP A 39 -4.41 -28.60 -10.23
C TRP A 39 -3.76 -27.68 -9.18
N MET A 40 -4.54 -27.39 -8.13
CA MET A 40 -4.39 -28.14 -6.87
C MET A 40 -5.78 -28.61 -6.44
N ARG A 41 -5.98 -29.92 -6.28
CA ARG A 41 -7.24 -30.51 -5.76
C ARG A 41 -7.59 -29.91 -4.39
N ASP A 42 -8.86 -30.01 -4.00
CA ASP A 42 -9.30 -29.86 -2.61
C ASP A 42 -8.28 -30.56 -1.68
N PRO A 43 -7.81 -29.91 -0.60
CA PRO A 43 -6.83 -30.47 0.34
C PRO A 43 -7.16 -31.90 0.84
N ARG A 44 -8.42 -32.34 0.78
CA ARG A 44 -8.82 -33.71 1.16
C ARG A 44 -8.36 -34.81 0.19
N GLY A 45 -8.03 -34.49 -1.07
CA GLY A 45 -7.64 -35.46 -2.11
C GLY A 45 -6.13 -35.67 -2.31
N LEU A 46 -5.27 -34.93 -1.61
CA LEU A 46 -3.84 -34.77 -1.95
C LEU A 46 -2.86 -35.70 -1.23
N LYS A 47 -3.32 -36.60 -0.35
CA LYS A 47 -2.43 -37.52 0.39
C LYS A 47 -1.63 -38.49 -0.51
N ASN A 48 -2.05 -38.69 -1.77
CA ASN A 48 -1.45 -39.68 -2.66
C ASN A 48 -0.48 -39.11 -3.72
N GLU A 49 -0.52 -37.81 -4.04
CA GLU A 49 0.31 -37.22 -5.14
C GLU A 49 1.71 -36.78 -4.69
N LEU A 50 1.93 -36.54 -3.38
CA LEU A 50 3.25 -36.22 -2.81
C LEU A 50 4.27 -37.39 -2.89
N ARG A 51 3.88 -38.56 -3.39
CA ARG A 51 4.75 -39.74 -3.52
C ARG A 51 5.43 -39.88 -4.87
N VAL A 52 5.04 -39.13 -5.90
CA VAL A 52 5.73 -39.19 -7.20
C VAL A 52 6.94 -38.27 -7.15
N LYS A 53 8.07 -38.79 -6.69
CA LYS A 53 9.37 -38.14 -6.88
C LYS A 53 9.58 -37.96 -8.39
N SER A 54 9.56 -36.71 -8.87
CA SER A 54 10.23 -36.37 -10.12
C SER A 54 11.65 -36.94 -10.06
N PRO A 55 12.19 -37.52 -11.16
CA PRO A 55 13.59 -37.90 -11.19
C PRO A 55 14.45 -36.71 -10.75
N ASP A 56 15.53 -36.99 -10.00
CA ASP A 56 16.53 -36.06 -9.44
C ASP A 56 17.29 -35.28 -10.54
N LYS A 57 16.58 -34.60 -11.43
CA LYS A 57 17.15 -33.60 -12.31
C LYS A 57 17.16 -32.29 -11.53
N ARG A 58 18.32 -31.94 -10.97
CA ARG A 58 18.53 -30.60 -10.42
C ARG A 58 18.13 -29.57 -11.50
N PRO A 59 17.48 -28.45 -11.13
CA PRO A 59 17.18 -27.41 -12.09
C PRO A 59 18.49 -26.92 -12.69
N VAL A 60 18.51 -26.74 -14.00
CA VAL A 60 19.65 -26.11 -14.67
C VAL A 60 19.60 -24.62 -14.32
N VAL A 61 20.38 -24.22 -13.31
CA VAL A 61 20.49 -22.82 -12.86
C VAL A 61 21.73 -22.18 -13.48
N GLY A 62 21.63 -20.91 -13.88
CA GLY A 62 22.78 -20.16 -14.38
C GLY A 62 23.14 -20.43 -15.85
N VAL A 63 22.29 -21.13 -16.59
CA VAL A 63 22.41 -21.33 -18.04
C VAL A 63 21.60 -20.26 -18.77
N THR A 64 22.13 -19.74 -19.87
CA THR A 64 21.42 -18.76 -20.69
C THR A 64 20.30 -19.41 -21.50
N MET A 65 19.30 -18.62 -21.93
CA MET A 65 18.24 -19.15 -22.80
C MET A 65 18.79 -19.70 -24.12
N ASP A 66 19.87 -19.13 -24.65
CA ASP A 66 20.44 -19.55 -25.94
C ASP A 66 21.16 -20.89 -25.83
N GLU A 67 21.96 -21.08 -24.78
CA GLU A 67 22.57 -22.38 -24.46
C GLU A 67 21.49 -23.43 -24.21
N PHE A 68 20.43 -23.07 -23.48
CA PHE A 68 19.31 -23.97 -23.22
C PHE A 68 18.57 -24.35 -24.50
N ARG A 69 18.31 -23.40 -25.41
CA ARG A 69 17.71 -23.67 -26.73
C ARG A 69 18.57 -24.61 -27.56
N ALA A 70 19.89 -24.41 -27.57
CA ALA A 70 20.83 -25.25 -28.32
C ALA A 70 20.81 -26.69 -27.79
N SER A 71 20.90 -26.86 -26.47
CA SER A 71 20.85 -28.16 -25.80
C SER A 71 19.51 -28.88 -26.05
N PHE A 72 18.39 -28.16 -25.89
CA PHE A 72 17.06 -28.70 -26.12
C PHE A 72 16.84 -29.12 -27.58
N LYS A 73 17.38 -28.36 -28.54
CA LYS A 73 17.31 -28.72 -29.97
C LYS A 73 18.05 -30.03 -30.23
N ALA A 74 19.25 -30.20 -29.68
CA ALA A 74 20.03 -31.42 -29.83
C ALA A 74 19.34 -32.65 -29.19
N GLU A 75 18.74 -32.49 -28.01
CA GLU A 75 17.96 -33.53 -27.34
C GLU A 75 16.70 -33.92 -28.13
N ARG A 76 15.98 -32.92 -28.65
CA ARG A 76 14.80 -33.13 -29.50
C ARG A 76 15.15 -33.88 -30.78
N GLU A 77 16.25 -33.51 -31.45
CA GLU A 77 16.71 -34.20 -32.66
C GLU A 77 17.09 -35.66 -32.37
N ARG A 78 17.75 -35.92 -31.23
CA ARG A 78 18.04 -37.29 -30.77
C ARG A 78 16.75 -38.08 -30.52
N SER A 79 15.79 -37.49 -29.83
CA SER A 79 14.50 -38.14 -29.53
C SER A 79 13.69 -38.43 -30.79
N LEU A 80 13.71 -37.52 -31.77
CA LEU A 80 13.06 -37.73 -33.07
C LEU A 80 13.72 -38.84 -33.89
N ARG A 81 15.05 -39.03 -33.78
CA ARG A 81 15.73 -40.17 -34.41
C ARG A 81 15.26 -41.49 -33.81
N ILE A 82 15.27 -41.60 -32.48
CA ILE A 82 14.79 -42.79 -31.75
C ILE A 82 13.32 -43.08 -32.11
N ALA A 83 12.46 -42.06 -32.14
CA ALA A 83 11.05 -42.23 -32.50
C ALA A 83 10.87 -42.75 -33.94
N ARG A 84 11.70 -42.32 -34.89
CA ARG A 84 11.68 -42.84 -36.27
C ARG A 84 12.18 -44.28 -36.37
N GLU A 85 13.20 -44.64 -35.60
CA GLU A 85 13.71 -46.02 -35.51
C GLU A 85 12.62 -46.95 -34.95
N LEU A 86 12.01 -46.57 -33.81
CA LEU A 86 10.87 -47.30 -33.24
C LEU A 86 9.67 -47.37 -34.19
N ALA A 87 9.40 -46.32 -34.96
CA ALA A 87 8.34 -46.32 -35.97
C ALA A 87 8.63 -47.35 -37.07
N ALA A 88 9.86 -47.38 -37.58
CA ALA A 88 10.29 -48.32 -38.62
C ALA A 88 10.20 -49.77 -38.12
N GLU A 89 10.49 -50.01 -36.85
CA GLU A 89 10.37 -51.32 -36.19
C GLU A 89 8.94 -51.66 -35.76
N LYS A 90 7.94 -50.79 -36.01
CA LYS A 90 6.54 -50.93 -35.52
C LYS A 90 6.43 -51.03 -33.99
N ARG A 91 7.39 -50.47 -33.27
CA ARG A 91 7.52 -50.46 -31.79
C ARG A 91 7.16 -49.11 -31.19
N LEU A 92 6.42 -48.26 -31.92
CA LEU A 92 6.01 -46.94 -31.43
C LEU A 92 5.20 -47.01 -30.11
N GLY A 93 4.50 -48.12 -29.88
CA GLY A 93 3.76 -48.39 -28.64
C GLY A 93 4.65 -48.53 -27.39
N GLU A 94 5.98 -48.65 -27.56
CA GLU A 94 6.94 -48.64 -26.46
C GLU A 94 7.31 -47.22 -26.00
N MET A 95 6.87 -46.17 -26.72
CA MET A 95 7.08 -44.79 -26.28
C MET A 95 6.10 -44.43 -25.17
N GLU A 96 6.66 -44.04 -24.02
CA GLU A 96 5.90 -43.46 -22.93
C GLU A 96 5.74 -41.93 -23.14
N ILE A 97 4.49 -41.47 -23.23
CA ILE A 97 4.19 -40.04 -23.25
C ILE A 97 4.23 -39.53 -21.81
N GLN A 98 5.30 -38.83 -21.45
CA GLN A 98 5.47 -38.30 -20.10
C GLN A 98 4.60 -37.07 -19.80
N MET A 99 4.33 -36.22 -20.80
CA MET A 99 3.57 -34.99 -20.59
C MET A 99 2.90 -34.50 -21.89
N PHE A 100 1.64 -34.04 -21.77
CA PHE A 100 0.95 -33.27 -22.79
C PHE A 100 0.67 -31.86 -22.25
N VAL A 101 1.02 -30.82 -23.00
CA VAL A 101 0.79 -29.42 -22.60
C VAL A 101 -0.10 -28.75 -23.62
N THR A 102 -1.24 -28.24 -23.15
CA THR A 102 -2.15 -27.43 -23.99
C THR A 102 -1.75 -25.97 -23.84
N MET A 103 -1.33 -25.33 -24.94
CA MET A 103 -1.01 -23.91 -24.96
C MET A 103 -2.18 -23.13 -25.57
N TRP A 104 -2.79 -22.26 -24.76
CA TRP A 104 -3.78 -21.31 -25.26
C TRP A 104 -3.09 -20.24 -26.09
N ARG A 105 -3.70 -19.89 -27.23
CA ARG A 105 -3.20 -18.81 -28.09
C ARG A 105 -3.47 -17.47 -27.42
N SER A 106 -2.54 -16.53 -27.60
CA SER A 106 -2.79 -15.13 -27.27
C SER A 106 -3.99 -14.62 -28.07
N VAL A 107 -4.81 -13.81 -27.41
CA VAL A 107 -5.93 -13.12 -28.08
C VAL A 107 -5.43 -11.76 -28.53
N ASP A 108 -5.53 -11.50 -29.83
CA ASP A 108 -5.28 -10.19 -30.43
C ASP A 108 -6.63 -9.57 -30.77
N MET A 109 -7.05 -8.55 -30.01
CA MET A 109 -8.36 -7.91 -30.18
C MET A 109 -8.47 -7.17 -31.51
N THR A 110 -7.37 -6.97 -32.23
CA THR A 110 -7.40 -6.39 -33.58
C THR A 110 -7.78 -7.42 -34.66
N ARG A 111 -7.84 -8.71 -34.31
CA ARG A 111 -8.09 -9.85 -35.22
C ARG A 111 -9.31 -10.68 -34.83
N THR A 112 -10.21 -10.13 -34.01
CA THR A 112 -11.44 -10.80 -33.58
C THR A 112 -12.62 -10.51 -34.50
N GLU A 113 -12.38 -10.01 -35.72
CA GLU A 113 -13.44 -9.82 -36.71
C GLU A 113 -14.14 -11.15 -37.01
N GLY A 114 -15.48 -11.15 -36.90
CA GLY A 114 -16.31 -12.34 -37.08
C GLY A 114 -16.44 -13.24 -35.84
N TRP A 115 -15.78 -12.92 -34.72
CA TRP A 115 -15.99 -13.61 -33.46
C TRP A 115 -17.18 -13.01 -32.72
N THR A 116 -17.95 -13.85 -32.06
CA THR A 116 -18.97 -13.44 -31.10
C THR A 116 -18.32 -12.94 -29.80
N ASP A 117 -19.03 -12.11 -29.03
CA ASP A 117 -18.52 -11.64 -27.73
C ASP A 117 -18.22 -12.80 -26.77
N ASP A 118 -19.04 -13.86 -26.80
CA ASP A 118 -18.82 -15.08 -25.99
C ASP A 118 -17.54 -15.82 -26.39
N GLU A 119 -17.20 -15.87 -27.68
CA GLU A 119 -15.96 -16.49 -28.16
C GLU A 119 -14.74 -15.67 -27.74
N ILE A 120 -14.82 -14.35 -27.84
CA ILE A 120 -13.77 -13.43 -27.39
C ILE A 120 -13.55 -13.59 -25.89
N GLU A 121 -14.62 -13.52 -25.10
CA GLU A 121 -14.57 -13.68 -23.64
C GLU A 121 -14.00 -15.07 -23.26
N SER A 122 -14.47 -16.15 -23.88
CA SER A 122 -13.96 -17.50 -23.62
C SER A 122 -12.46 -17.63 -23.93
N ALA A 123 -12.01 -17.07 -25.05
CA ALA A 123 -10.60 -17.11 -25.44
C ALA A 123 -9.73 -16.28 -24.49
N LEU A 124 -10.19 -15.08 -24.12
CA LEU A 124 -9.51 -14.22 -23.16
C LEU A 124 -9.42 -14.89 -21.80
N GLU A 125 -10.49 -15.47 -21.28
CA GLU A 125 -10.46 -16.16 -20.00
C GLU A 125 -9.48 -17.34 -20.00
N LYS A 126 -9.49 -18.16 -21.06
CA LYS A 126 -8.54 -19.28 -21.19
C LYS A 126 -7.09 -18.81 -21.24
N TYR A 127 -6.81 -17.75 -21.99
CA TYR A 127 -5.46 -17.21 -22.12
C TYR A 127 -5.01 -16.51 -20.84
N TYR A 128 -5.87 -15.68 -20.26
CA TYR A 128 -5.64 -14.97 -19.01
C TYR A 128 -5.35 -15.97 -17.89
N THR A 129 -6.15 -17.02 -17.73
CA THR A 129 -5.97 -18.05 -16.67
C THR A 129 -4.86 -19.07 -16.97
N GLY A 130 -4.42 -19.19 -18.22
CA GLY A 130 -3.71 -20.34 -18.79
C GLY A 130 -2.29 -20.65 -18.31
N ALA A 131 -1.85 -20.14 -17.16
CA ALA A 131 -0.51 -20.44 -16.62
C ALA A 131 -0.58 -21.65 -15.66
N HIS A 132 0.26 -22.66 -15.92
CA HIS A 132 0.54 -23.72 -14.95
C HIS A 132 1.34 -23.16 -13.79
N TYR A 133 1.24 -23.75 -12.58
CA TYR A 133 2.11 -23.34 -11.47
C TYR A 133 3.54 -23.87 -11.65
N LEU A 134 4.51 -23.06 -11.23
CA LEU A 134 5.91 -23.48 -11.21
C LEU A 134 6.09 -24.68 -10.27
N THR A 135 6.57 -25.79 -10.81
CA THR A 135 6.99 -26.97 -10.05
C THR A 135 8.52 -27.02 -10.04
N PRO A 136 9.17 -27.02 -8.87
CA PRO A 136 10.62 -27.12 -8.80
C PRO A 136 11.09 -28.41 -9.48
N ASN A 137 12.26 -28.34 -10.12
CA ASN A 137 12.91 -29.46 -10.83
C ASN A 137 12.22 -29.93 -12.13
N ASN A 138 11.05 -29.37 -12.48
CA ASN A 138 10.44 -29.65 -13.78
C ASN A 138 10.97 -28.66 -14.84
N ILE A 139 11.83 -29.14 -15.73
CA ILE A 139 12.41 -28.30 -16.80
C ILE A 139 11.42 -28.23 -17.96
N ALA A 140 10.83 -27.06 -18.14
CA ALA A 140 9.93 -26.78 -19.25
C ALA A 140 10.69 -26.56 -20.57
N THR A 141 9.99 -26.74 -21.69
CA THR A 141 10.56 -26.45 -23.01
C THR A 141 10.85 -24.95 -23.18
N PRO A 142 11.81 -24.53 -24.03
CA PRO A 142 12.11 -23.11 -24.25
C PRO A 142 10.86 -22.28 -24.61
N ARG A 143 9.99 -22.82 -25.48
CA ARG A 143 8.73 -22.17 -25.87
C ARG A 143 7.78 -21.93 -24.69
N MET A 144 7.70 -22.90 -23.78
CA MET A 144 6.86 -22.74 -22.58
C MET A 144 7.44 -21.71 -21.61
N ILE A 145 8.77 -21.68 -21.44
CA ILE A 145 9.45 -20.69 -20.59
C ILE A 145 9.25 -19.28 -21.15
N GLU A 146 9.37 -19.11 -22.46
CA GLU A 146 9.12 -17.82 -23.13
C GLU A 146 7.67 -17.36 -22.92
N GLN A 147 6.71 -18.28 -22.98
CA GLN A 147 5.29 -17.95 -22.85
C GLN A 147 4.83 -17.76 -21.40
N PHE A 148 5.29 -18.58 -20.45
CA PHE A 148 4.77 -18.66 -19.07
C PHE A 148 5.80 -18.35 -17.99
N GLY A 149 7.08 -18.20 -18.33
CA GLY A 149 8.14 -17.98 -17.37
C GLY A 149 7.93 -16.71 -16.52
N ALA A 150 7.22 -15.71 -17.04
CA ALA A 150 6.84 -14.52 -16.26
C ALA A 150 5.89 -14.88 -15.11
N ASP A 151 4.82 -15.63 -15.41
CA ASP A 151 3.87 -16.14 -14.41
C ASP A 151 4.56 -17.10 -13.42
N TRP A 152 5.46 -17.96 -13.90
CA TRP A 152 6.27 -18.84 -13.03
C TRP A 152 7.20 -18.08 -12.11
N GLY A 153 7.84 -17.01 -12.60
CA GLY A 153 8.63 -16.12 -11.78
C GLY A 153 7.80 -15.44 -10.68
N LEU A 154 6.54 -15.09 -10.97
CA LEU A 154 5.60 -14.61 -9.95
C LEU A 154 5.26 -15.70 -8.93
N ASN A 155 5.07 -16.95 -9.35
CA ASN A 155 4.82 -18.08 -8.46
C ASN A 155 6.00 -18.33 -7.51
N ALA A 156 7.23 -18.21 -7.99
CA ALA A 156 8.43 -18.27 -7.16
C ALA A 156 8.43 -17.16 -6.09
N ARG A 157 7.94 -15.96 -6.44
CA ARG A 157 7.67 -14.84 -5.51
C ARG A 157 6.41 -15.00 -4.67
N GLY A 158 5.70 -16.12 -4.83
CA GLY A 158 4.49 -16.42 -4.07
C GLY A 158 3.26 -15.67 -4.53
N ILE A 159 3.33 -14.95 -5.65
CA ILE A 159 2.18 -14.28 -6.24
C ILE A 159 1.42 -15.31 -7.07
N TYR A 160 0.22 -15.63 -6.61
CA TYR A 160 -0.67 -16.61 -7.19
C TYR A 160 -1.96 -15.98 -7.63
N TYR A 161 -2.36 -16.29 -8.86
CA TYR A 161 -3.66 -15.95 -9.40
C TYR A 161 -4.58 -17.17 -9.37
N ARG A 162 -5.85 -16.98 -9.01
CA ARG A 162 -6.92 -17.98 -9.05
C ARG A 162 -8.07 -17.46 -9.90
N HIS A 163 -8.55 -18.30 -10.81
CA HIS A 163 -9.55 -17.95 -11.80
C HIS A 163 -10.96 -17.77 -11.26
N PHE A 164 -11.24 -18.13 -10.00
CA PHE A 164 -12.47 -17.77 -9.29
C PHE A 164 -12.18 -17.66 -7.80
N TYR A 165 -13.10 -17.03 -7.08
CA TYR A 165 -13.09 -16.94 -5.63
C TYR A 165 -13.71 -18.17 -4.98
N SER A 166 -12.98 -18.79 -4.06
CA SER A 166 -13.47 -19.86 -3.22
C SER A 166 -13.18 -19.56 -1.75
N PRO A 167 -14.20 -19.54 -0.87
CA PRO A 167 -13.99 -19.47 0.58
C PRO A 167 -13.09 -20.59 1.09
N GLY A 168 -13.16 -21.78 0.50
CA GLY A 168 -12.34 -22.94 0.89
C GLY A 168 -10.84 -22.79 0.59
N TRP A 169 -10.44 -21.77 -0.15
CA TRP A 169 -9.03 -21.42 -0.41
C TRP A 169 -8.52 -20.28 0.46
N VAL A 170 -9.40 -19.64 1.23
CA VAL A 170 -9.03 -18.66 2.24
C VAL A 170 -8.69 -19.42 3.51
N THR A 171 -7.53 -19.13 4.12
CA THR A 171 -7.17 -19.76 5.39
C THR A 171 -8.06 -19.23 6.50
N SER A 172 -8.37 -20.07 7.50
CA SER A 172 -9.36 -19.78 8.54
C SER A 172 -9.03 -18.57 9.43
N ASP A 173 -7.80 -18.07 9.34
CA ASP A 173 -7.30 -16.89 10.04
C ASP A 173 -7.50 -15.58 9.26
N HIS A 174 -8.14 -15.62 8.10
CA HIS A 174 -8.48 -14.45 7.29
C HIS A 174 -9.99 -14.31 7.13
N ASP A 175 -10.48 -13.09 7.28
CA ASP A 175 -11.86 -12.68 7.01
C ASP A 175 -11.82 -11.64 5.88
N LEU A 176 -12.11 -12.08 4.66
CA LEU A 176 -12.10 -11.23 3.46
C LEU A 176 -13.51 -10.70 3.19
N TRP A 177 -13.61 -9.38 3.08
CA TRP A 177 -14.83 -8.72 2.62
C TRP A 177 -14.92 -8.80 1.09
N LEU A 178 -16.12 -9.06 0.55
CA LEU A 178 -16.36 -9.15 -0.88
C LEU A 178 -17.56 -8.29 -1.27
N PRO A 179 -17.47 -7.53 -2.38
CA PRO A 179 -18.65 -6.92 -2.97
C PRO A 179 -19.55 -8.01 -3.58
N SER A 180 -20.86 -7.76 -3.63
CA SER A 180 -21.84 -8.72 -4.15
C SER A 180 -22.93 -8.03 -4.96
N LEU A 181 -23.38 -8.70 -6.02
CA LEU A 181 -24.60 -8.31 -6.76
C LEU A 181 -25.85 -8.92 -6.12
N GLY A 182 -25.70 -9.83 -5.15
CA GLY A 182 -26.80 -10.57 -4.55
C GLY A 182 -27.77 -9.66 -3.79
N GLY A 183 -29.03 -9.63 -4.22
CA GLY A 183 -30.08 -8.82 -3.59
C GLY A 183 -30.10 -7.36 -4.04
N ILE A 184 -29.38 -7.01 -5.12
CA ILE A 184 -29.53 -5.73 -5.80
C ILE A 184 -30.45 -5.96 -7.01
N ASP A 185 -31.63 -5.35 -7.00
CA ASP A 185 -32.53 -5.38 -8.15
C ASP A 185 -32.13 -4.29 -9.15
N TRP A 186 -31.56 -4.73 -10.28
CA TRP A 186 -31.20 -3.92 -11.44
C TRP A 186 -32.31 -2.94 -11.89
N ASN A 187 -33.56 -3.36 -11.82
CA ASN A 187 -34.69 -2.56 -12.30
C ASN A 187 -35.20 -1.57 -11.25
N HIS A 188 -34.75 -1.68 -10.00
CA HIS A 188 -35.18 -0.83 -8.91
C HIS A 188 -34.88 0.65 -9.19
N PHE A 189 -35.74 1.55 -8.73
CA PHE A 189 -35.64 2.98 -9.05
C PHE A 189 -34.38 3.63 -8.45
N SER A 190 -33.87 3.11 -7.32
CA SER A 190 -32.62 3.58 -6.69
C SER A 190 -31.38 3.36 -7.57
N GLU A 191 -31.46 2.42 -8.52
CA GLU A 191 -30.38 2.07 -9.44
C GLU A 191 -30.35 2.95 -10.69
N SER A 192 -31.30 3.89 -10.84
CA SER A 192 -31.41 4.77 -12.01
C SER A 192 -30.13 5.58 -12.29
N SER A 193 -29.51 6.15 -11.26
CA SER A 193 -28.25 6.89 -11.39
C SER A 193 -27.10 5.99 -11.86
N ARG A 194 -26.98 4.78 -11.29
CA ARG A 194 -25.95 3.81 -11.69
C ARG A 194 -26.18 3.28 -13.10
N ARG A 195 -27.43 3.08 -13.51
CA ARG A 195 -27.82 2.74 -14.89
C ARG A 195 -27.40 3.82 -15.88
N SER A 196 -27.65 5.09 -15.56
CA SER A 196 -27.22 6.21 -16.40
C SER A 196 -25.68 6.28 -16.54
N ARG A 197 -24.94 6.09 -15.45
CA ARG A 197 -23.47 5.94 -15.49
C ARG A 197 -23.04 4.76 -16.36
N ALA A 198 -23.70 3.61 -16.22
CA ALA A 198 -23.41 2.41 -17.00
C ALA A 198 -23.66 2.61 -18.50
N GLU A 199 -24.69 3.36 -18.89
CA GLU A 199 -24.95 3.75 -20.29
C GLU A 199 -23.84 4.62 -20.86
N THR A 200 -23.37 5.62 -20.09
CA THR A 200 -22.26 6.48 -20.51
C THR A 200 -20.97 5.68 -20.65
N PHE A 201 -20.65 4.85 -19.65
CA PHE A 201 -19.49 3.98 -19.68
C PHE A 201 -19.51 3.03 -20.89
N LEU A 202 -20.63 2.34 -21.12
CA LEU A 202 -20.79 1.47 -22.28
C LEU A 202 -20.57 2.23 -23.59
N LYS A 203 -21.12 3.43 -23.72
CA LYS A 203 -20.94 4.25 -24.92
C LYS A 203 -19.46 4.57 -25.16
N HIS A 204 -18.71 4.94 -24.12
CA HIS A 204 -17.27 5.21 -24.25
C HIS A 204 -16.48 3.95 -24.61
N VAL A 205 -16.78 2.83 -23.95
CA VAL A 205 -16.22 1.51 -24.24
C VAL A 205 -16.42 1.15 -25.73
N LEU A 206 -17.67 1.12 -26.21
CA LEU A 206 -17.98 0.75 -27.60
C LEU A 206 -17.33 1.70 -28.61
N ASN A 207 -17.25 3.00 -28.31
CA ASN A 207 -16.54 3.96 -29.15
C ASN A 207 -15.05 3.68 -29.20
N ASN A 208 -14.43 3.39 -28.05
CA ASN A 208 -13.01 3.07 -27.99
C ASN A 208 -12.70 1.80 -28.79
N GLU A 209 -13.57 0.79 -28.72
CA GLU A 209 -13.45 -0.42 -29.53
C GLU A 209 -13.59 -0.13 -31.02
N ARG A 210 -14.69 0.54 -31.40
CA ARG A 210 -15.02 0.84 -32.80
C ARG A 210 -13.92 1.64 -33.50
N TRP A 211 -13.32 2.59 -32.79
CA TRP A 211 -12.31 3.49 -33.33
C TRP A 211 -10.88 3.07 -33.01
N LYS A 212 -10.69 1.88 -32.40
CA LYS A 212 -9.37 1.35 -32.00
C LYS A 212 -8.53 2.41 -31.28
N LYS A 213 -9.14 3.11 -30.31
CA LYS A 213 -8.46 4.20 -29.59
C LYS A 213 -7.27 3.68 -28.79
N SER A 214 -6.35 4.59 -28.48
CA SER A 214 -5.14 4.28 -27.70
C SER A 214 -5.45 3.80 -26.28
N GLU A 215 -4.47 3.11 -25.68
CA GLU A 215 -4.52 2.69 -24.27
C GLU A 215 -4.76 3.89 -23.33
N TYR A 216 -4.17 5.05 -23.64
CA TYR A 216 -4.40 6.29 -22.89
C TYR A 216 -5.87 6.74 -22.88
N ALA A 217 -6.56 6.66 -24.02
CA ALA A 217 -7.98 7.03 -24.08
C ALA A 217 -8.84 6.06 -23.26
N TRP A 218 -8.50 4.78 -23.29
CA TRP A 218 -9.14 3.75 -22.48
C TRP A 218 -9.00 4.03 -20.99
N GLU A 219 -7.79 4.38 -20.59
CA GLU A 219 -7.46 4.74 -19.22
C GLU A 219 -8.20 5.99 -18.76
N ALA A 220 -8.21 7.06 -19.57
CA ALA A 220 -8.90 8.31 -19.25
C ALA A 220 -10.41 8.11 -19.04
N ASP A 221 -11.04 7.27 -19.86
CA ASP A 221 -12.45 6.90 -19.70
C ASP A 221 -12.65 6.08 -18.41
N ALA A 222 -11.75 5.13 -18.09
CA ALA A 222 -11.81 4.38 -16.83
C ALA A 222 -11.71 5.28 -15.59
N TRP A 223 -10.81 6.27 -15.60
CA TRP A 223 -10.68 7.27 -14.54
C TRP A 223 -11.97 8.05 -14.28
N THR A 224 -12.74 8.33 -15.33
CA THR A 224 -13.95 9.15 -15.25
C THR A 224 -15.18 8.30 -14.95
N ASP A 225 -15.39 7.25 -15.74
CA ASP A 225 -16.64 6.48 -15.76
C ASP A 225 -16.68 5.44 -14.62
N VAL A 226 -15.57 4.75 -14.39
CA VAL A 226 -15.47 3.64 -13.42
C VAL A 226 -15.03 4.16 -12.06
N PHE A 227 -13.93 4.90 -12.03
CA PHE A 227 -13.27 5.31 -10.79
C PHE A 227 -13.58 6.75 -10.37
N GLY A 228 -14.42 7.47 -11.12
CA GLY A 228 -14.69 8.89 -10.85
C GLY A 228 -15.21 9.16 -9.44
N GLN A 229 -15.99 8.25 -8.86
CA GLN A 229 -16.47 8.40 -7.48
C GLN A 229 -15.35 8.23 -6.46
N MET A 230 -14.47 7.23 -6.61
CA MET A 230 -13.30 7.06 -5.73
C MET A 230 -12.33 8.23 -5.86
N LYS A 231 -12.09 8.70 -7.09
CA LYS A 231 -11.18 9.81 -7.39
C LYS A 231 -11.60 11.11 -6.72
N ASN A 232 -12.91 11.37 -6.69
CA ASN A 232 -13.47 12.60 -6.14
C ASN A 232 -13.82 12.48 -4.66
N ASP A 233 -13.57 11.35 -4.01
CA ASP A 233 -13.82 11.17 -2.60
C ASP A 233 -12.70 11.83 -1.77
N PRO A 234 -13.02 12.80 -0.88
CA PRO A 234 -12.03 13.52 -0.10
C PRO A 234 -11.28 12.67 0.94
N VAL A 235 -11.76 11.47 1.31
CA VAL A 235 -11.04 10.58 2.23
C VAL A 235 -10.08 9.62 1.51
N LEU A 236 -10.14 9.58 0.18
CA LEU A 236 -9.30 8.72 -0.65
C LEU A 236 -8.31 9.55 -1.46
N ALA A 237 -7.16 8.96 -1.72
CA ALA A 237 -6.18 9.45 -2.69
C ALA A 237 -6.12 8.46 -3.85
N VAL A 238 -6.30 8.98 -5.06
CA VAL A 238 -6.23 8.19 -6.30
C VAL A 238 -5.29 8.88 -7.26
N ASP A 239 -4.16 8.24 -7.57
CA ASP A 239 -3.14 8.80 -8.46
C ASP A 239 -2.43 7.70 -9.26
N LYS A 240 -1.73 8.09 -10.33
CA LYS A 240 -0.66 7.30 -10.97
C LYS A 240 0.54 7.22 -10.04
N HIS A 241 0.38 6.45 -8.98
CA HIS A 241 1.31 6.47 -7.86
C HIS A 241 2.39 5.40 -7.98
N GLU A 242 3.66 5.81 -7.93
CA GLU A 242 4.77 4.87 -8.05
C GLU A 242 4.90 3.97 -6.81
N TYR A 243 5.30 2.72 -7.03
CA TYR A 243 5.67 1.81 -5.95
C TYR A 243 7.11 1.32 -6.11
N ASN A 244 7.78 1.22 -4.97
CA ASN A 244 9.11 0.67 -4.83
C ASN A 244 9.05 -0.71 -4.18
N THR A 245 9.76 -1.67 -4.78
CA THR A 245 9.84 -3.05 -4.29
C THR A 245 11.21 -3.63 -4.54
N VAL A 246 11.59 -4.56 -3.70
CA VAL A 246 12.87 -5.26 -3.84
C VAL A 246 12.61 -6.67 -4.37
N LYS A 247 13.26 -6.99 -5.48
CA LYS A 247 12.99 -8.18 -6.27
C LYS A 247 14.29 -8.91 -6.54
N LEU A 248 14.32 -10.19 -6.18
CA LEU A 248 15.35 -11.12 -6.66
C LEU A 248 15.17 -11.33 -8.17
N LYS A 249 16.30 -11.51 -8.87
CA LYS A 249 16.30 -11.80 -10.30
C LYS A 249 15.66 -13.18 -10.52
N ARG A 250 14.87 -13.30 -11.59
CA ARG A 250 14.36 -14.60 -12.02
C ARG A 250 15.45 -15.27 -12.86
N ASP A 251 15.77 -16.51 -12.57
CA ASP A 251 16.58 -17.34 -13.45
C ASP A 251 15.83 -17.54 -14.78
N PRO A 252 16.50 -17.35 -15.93
CA PRO A 252 15.82 -17.37 -17.22
C PRO A 252 15.23 -18.74 -17.57
N VAL A 253 15.83 -19.84 -17.10
CA VAL A 253 15.45 -21.22 -17.48
C VAL A 253 14.57 -21.86 -16.41
N SER A 254 15.07 -21.97 -15.18
CA SER A 254 14.37 -22.58 -14.05
C SER A 254 13.21 -21.73 -13.53
N CYS A 255 13.18 -20.44 -13.86
CA CYS A 255 12.21 -19.46 -13.36
C CYS A 255 12.22 -19.25 -11.84
N LEU A 256 13.19 -19.82 -11.12
CA LEU A 256 13.41 -19.64 -9.69
C LEU A 256 14.02 -18.26 -9.39
N LEU A 257 13.96 -17.84 -8.13
CA LEU A 257 14.58 -16.60 -7.66
C LEU A 257 16.07 -16.84 -7.37
N VAL A 258 16.93 -16.04 -8.00
CA VAL A 258 18.38 -16.15 -7.91
C VAL A 258 19.06 -14.78 -7.82
N GLY A 259 20.31 -14.78 -7.34
CA GLY A 259 21.18 -13.61 -7.36
C GLY A 259 20.83 -12.54 -6.33
N GLU A 260 21.37 -11.35 -6.53
CA GLU A 260 21.21 -10.24 -5.58
C GLU A 260 19.85 -9.53 -5.73
N PRO A 261 19.26 -9.07 -4.61
CA PRO A 261 18.02 -8.32 -4.63
C PRO A 261 18.22 -6.94 -5.28
N LYS A 262 17.35 -6.57 -6.22
CA LYS A 262 17.37 -5.25 -6.88
C LYS A 262 16.14 -4.43 -6.51
N LEU A 263 16.33 -3.14 -6.25
CA LEU A 263 15.24 -2.18 -6.14
C LEU A 263 14.62 -1.94 -7.52
N ILE A 264 13.30 -2.11 -7.61
CA ILE A 264 12.51 -1.91 -8.82
C ILE A 264 11.43 -0.88 -8.51
N LYS A 265 11.35 0.11 -9.38
CA LYS A 265 10.32 1.15 -9.40
C LYS A 265 9.34 0.87 -10.54
N ARG A 266 8.04 0.96 -10.27
CA ARG A 266 6.94 0.78 -11.24
C ARG A 266 5.81 1.77 -10.92
N ILE A 267 4.99 2.08 -11.91
CA ILE A 267 3.87 3.01 -11.80
C ILE A 267 2.65 2.31 -12.40
N PRO A 268 1.65 1.93 -11.59
CA PRO A 268 0.37 1.46 -12.08
C PRO A 268 -0.45 2.58 -12.73
N ASP A 269 -1.45 2.20 -13.52
CA ASP A 269 -2.36 3.17 -14.14
C ASP A 269 -3.24 3.91 -13.14
N ALA A 270 -3.60 3.26 -12.02
CA ALA A 270 -4.09 3.96 -10.84
C ALA A 270 -3.79 3.18 -9.56
N THR A 271 -3.46 3.90 -8.49
CA THR A 271 -3.36 3.38 -7.13
C THR A 271 -4.41 4.06 -6.27
N PHE A 272 -5.08 3.29 -5.42
CA PHE A 272 -6.14 3.78 -4.54
C PHE A 272 -5.73 3.55 -3.09
N GLY A 273 -5.62 4.64 -2.33
CA GLY A 273 -5.31 4.61 -0.90
C GLY A 273 -6.07 5.67 -0.13
N LEU A 274 -5.68 5.87 1.12
CA LEU A 274 -6.23 6.88 1.99
C LEU A 274 -5.54 8.22 1.73
N ALA A 275 -6.35 9.28 1.72
CA ALA A 275 -5.82 10.64 1.74
C ALA A 275 -5.11 10.91 3.08
N THR A 276 -4.05 11.70 3.03
CA THR A 276 -3.37 12.23 4.20
C THR A 276 -3.62 13.72 4.32
N PHE A 277 -3.45 14.22 5.54
CA PHE A 277 -3.83 15.59 5.91
C PHE A 277 -2.65 16.33 6.52
N LYS A 278 -2.69 17.65 6.48
CA LYS A 278 -1.78 18.53 7.20
C LYS A 278 -2.54 19.38 8.22
N PRO A 279 -1.85 20.04 9.18
CA PRO A 279 -2.47 20.91 10.17
C PRO A 279 -3.53 21.89 9.65
N LYS A 280 -3.26 22.50 8.50
CA LYS A 280 -4.19 23.43 7.83
C LYS A 280 -5.52 22.78 7.37
N ASP A 281 -5.54 21.46 7.20
CA ASP A 281 -6.68 20.72 6.67
C ASP A 281 -7.64 20.25 7.78
N TYR A 282 -7.27 20.37 9.07
CA TYR A 282 -8.09 19.93 10.22
C TYR A 282 -9.38 20.72 10.44
N GLN A 283 -9.60 21.79 9.68
CA GLN A 283 -10.92 22.43 9.60
C GLN A 283 -11.95 21.50 8.94
N ASN A 284 -11.51 20.48 8.19
CA ASN A 284 -12.37 19.47 7.62
C ASN A 284 -12.63 18.33 8.62
N ILE A 285 -13.91 18.04 8.89
CA ILE A 285 -14.33 16.93 9.78
C ILE A 285 -13.81 15.55 9.33
N LEU A 286 -13.43 15.43 8.05
CA LEU A 286 -12.87 14.22 7.47
C LEU A 286 -11.36 14.07 7.70
N ALA A 287 -10.68 15.15 8.10
CA ALA A 287 -9.24 15.12 8.38
C ALA A 287 -9.00 14.45 9.74
N GLU A 288 -8.42 13.25 9.71
CA GLU A 288 -8.12 12.48 10.91
C GLU A 288 -6.67 12.65 11.30
N TRP A 289 -6.45 12.99 12.57
CA TRP A 289 -5.12 13.19 13.14
C TRP A 289 -4.18 11.98 12.98
N ASP A 290 -4.73 10.76 12.95
CA ASP A 290 -3.95 9.54 12.76
C ASP A 290 -3.45 9.34 11.31
N LEU A 291 -4.02 10.05 10.34
CA LEU A 291 -3.60 10.11 8.93
C LEU A 291 -2.86 11.41 8.59
N ASP A 292 -2.35 12.11 9.60
CA ASP A 292 -1.47 13.26 9.42
C ASP A 292 -0.21 12.86 8.64
N HIS A 293 0.11 13.65 7.61
CA HIS A 293 1.27 13.43 6.75
C HIS A 293 2.58 13.37 7.55
N ASP A 294 2.82 14.33 8.44
CA ASP A 294 4.08 14.49 9.15
C ASP A 294 4.25 13.42 10.24
N ARG A 295 3.15 13.02 10.89
CA ARG A 295 3.16 11.89 11.83
C ARG A 295 3.46 10.56 11.13
N LEU A 296 2.85 10.31 9.96
CA LEU A 296 3.14 9.11 9.17
C LEU A 296 4.60 9.11 8.69
N GLU A 297 5.12 10.28 8.31
CA GLU A 297 6.52 10.46 7.96
C GLU A 297 7.46 10.16 9.14
N ALA A 298 7.14 10.63 10.35
CA ALA A 298 7.92 10.31 11.55
C ALA A 298 7.99 8.80 11.81
N LEU A 299 6.87 8.07 11.64
CA LEU A 299 6.84 6.60 11.76
C LEU A 299 7.68 5.90 10.69
N LEU A 300 7.66 6.42 9.47
CA LEU A 300 8.43 5.91 8.35
C LEU A 300 9.94 6.06 8.58
N LEU A 301 10.37 7.19 9.15
CA LEU A 301 11.78 7.58 9.22
C LEU A 301 12.51 7.14 10.49
N HIS A 302 11.80 6.83 11.57
CA HIS A 302 12.43 6.44 12.81
C HIS A 302 13.04 5.01 12.76
N ARG A 303 14.31 4.83 13.18
CA ARG A 303 15.05 3.54 13.09
C ARG A 303 14.39 2.34 13.79
N HIS A 304 13.65 2.60 14.87
CA HIS A 304 12.92 1.56 15.62
C HIS A 304 11.51 1.30 15.06
N CYS A 305 11.05 2.11 14.11
CA CYS A 305 9.74 1.98 13.47
C CYS A 305 9.92 1.48 12.04
N GLY A 306 10.16 2.39 11.08
CA GLY A 306 10.29 2.06 9.65
C GLY A 306 8.97 1.69 8.99
N LEU A 307 7.83 2.17 9.50
CA LEU A 307 6.51 1.84 8.95
C LEU A 307 6.30 2.56 7.61
N ILE A 308 6.24 1.78 6.53
CA ILE A 308 5.97 2.31 5.20
C ILE A 308 4.46 2.48 5.02
N SER A 309 4.00 3.74 5.07
CA SER A 309 2.62 4.12 4.77
C SER A 309 2.36 4.35 3.28
N ASP A 310 3.36 4.79 2.53
CA ASP A 310 3.26 5.10 1.10
C ASP A 310 4.21 4.20 0.28
N PRO A 311 3.73 3.56 -0.81
CA PRO A 311 4.54 2.65 -1.60
C PRO A 311 5.72 3.32 -2.34
N ARG A 312 5.72 4.65 -2.48
CA ARG A 312 6.80 5.44 -3.08
C ARG A 312 8.06 5.48 -2.22
N TRP A 313 7.96 5.14 -0.93
CA TRP A 313 9.02 5.26 0.07
C TRP A 313 9.50 6.71 0.24
N GLY A 314 9.51 7.20 1.48
CA GLY A 314 9.93 8.58 1.76
C GLY A 314 8.86 9.62 1.48
N TYR A 315 7.61 9.24 1.26
CA TYR A 315 6.46 10.15 1.11
C TYR A 315 5.31 9.62 1.97
N ALA A 316 4.26 10.42 2.11
CA ALA A 316 3.02 10.03 2.78
C ALA A 316 1.81 10.67 2.07
N ASP A 317 1.83 10.77 0.74
CA ASP A 317 0.78 11.46 -0.03
C ASP A 317 -0.43 10.55 -0.30
N LEU A 318 -0.18 9.24 -0.46
CA LEU A 318 -1.19 8.21 -0.62
C LEU A 318 -0.89 7.06 0.35
N ALA A 319 -1.63 7.02 1.46
CA ALA A 319 -1.36 6.11 2.56
C ALA A 319 -2.13 4.80 2.45
N PHE A 320 -1.45 3.68 2.75
CA PHE A 320 -2.00 2.33 2.83
C PHE A 320 -2.92 1.97 1.67
N PRO A 321 -2.38 1.78 0.45
CA PRO A 321 -3.19 1.44 -0.71
C PRO A 321 -4.02 0.16 -0.49
N PHE A 322 -5.28 0.19 -0.89
CA PHE A 322 -6.21 -0.95 -0.82
C PHE A 322 -6.68 -1.43 -2.19
N ALA A 323 -6.41 -0.67 -3.26
CA ALA A 323 -6.66 -1.14 -4.61
C ALA A 323 -5.63 -0.64 -5.63
N VAL A 324 -5.58 -1.32 -6.77
CA VAL A 324 -4.75 -0.96 -7.93
C VAL A 324 -5.51 -1.24 -9.21
N TYR A 325 -5.28 -0.42 -10.23
CA TYR A 325 -5.75 -0.62 -11.59
C TYR A 325 -4.59 -0.70 -12.57
N GLU A 326 -4.68 -1.66 -13.48
CA GLU A 326 -3.77 -1.82 -14.62
C GLU A 326 -4.58 -2.08 -15.89
N ALA A 327 -4.37 -1.25 -16.90
CA ALA A 327 -4.97 -1.39 -18.21
C ALA A 327 -3.97 -2.00 -19.19
N LYS A 328 -4.51 -2.71 -20.18
CA LYS A 328 -3.77 -3.07 -21.39
C LYS A 328 -4.63 -2.78 -22.61
N GLY A 329 -4.00 -2.14 -23.60
CA GLY A 329 -4.61 -1.89 -24.90
C GLY A 329 -4.74 -3.16 -25.75
N TRP A 330 -5.45 -3.00 -26.86
CA TRP A 330 -5.90 -4.00 -27.83
C TRP A 330 -4.90 -5.06 -28.31
N GLY A 331 -3.64 -4.65 -28.52
CA GLY A 331 -2.59 -5.52 -29.09
C GLY A 331 -1.64 -6.11 -28.05
N GLY A 332 -1.90 -5.88 -26.76
CA GLY A 332 -1.04 -6.33 -25.66
C GLY A 332 -1.33 -7.76 -25.19
N ASP A 333 -0.51 -8.26 -24.28
CA ASP A 333 -0.80 -9.49 -23.54
C ASP A 333 -1.68 -9.15 -22.32
N ALA A 334 -2.92 -9.64 -22.29
CA ALA A 334 -3.85 -9.43 -21.17
C ALA A 334 -3.29 -9.90 -19.81
N ARG A 335 -2.33 -10.84 -19.81
CA ARG A 335 -1.65 -11.29 -18.58
C ARG A 335 -0.69 -10.25 -18.04
N GLU A 336 -0.19 -9.32 -18.85
CA GLU A 336 0.69 -8.24 -18.34
C GLU A 336 -0.05 -7.35 -17.35
N ALA A 337 -1.29 -6.93 -17.65
CA ALA A 337 -2.10 -6.15 -16.70
C ALA A 337 -2.22 -6.89 -15.37
N ARG A 338 -2.55 -8.18 -15.42
CA ARG A 338 -2.62 -9.06 -14.24
C ARG A 338 -1.29 -9.14 -13.49
N GLN A 339 -0.20 -9.38 -14.19
CA GLN A 339 1.12 -9.54 -13.60
C GLN A 339 1.56 -8.25 -12.88
N GLN A 340 1.31 -7.09 -13.49
CA GLN A 340 1.63 -5.79 -12.91
C GLN A 340 0.72 -5.49 -11.71
N GLY A 341 -0.59 -5.69 -11.85
CA GLY A 341 -1.57 -5.42 -10.80
C GLY A 341 -1.38 -6.31 -9.58
N CYS A 342 -1.19 -7.62 -9.78
CA CYS A 342 -0.89 -8.54 -8.67
C CYS A 342 0.49 -8.26 -8.04
N SER A 343 1.46 -7.77 -8.82
CA SER A 343 2.76 -7.36 -8.28
C SER A 343 2.67 -6.12 -7.40
N ALA A 344 1.90 -5.11 -7.80
CA ALA A 344 1.62 -3.92 -7.01
C ALA A 344 0.83 -4.30 -5.74
N GLY A 345 -0.23 -5.10 -5.90
CA GLY A 345 -1.04 -5.58 -4.78
C GLY A 345 -0.24 -6.38 -3.75
N ALA A 346 0.78 -7.13 -4.15
CA ALA A 346 1.67 -7.83 -3.21
C ALA A 346 2.46 -6.86 -2.32
N VAL A 347 2.94 -5.75 -2.89
CA VAL A 347 3.63 -4.68 -2.14
C VAL A 347 2.67 -4.03 -1.15
N TYR A 348 1.45 -3.73 -1.58
CA TYR A 348 0.44 -3.11 -0.72
C TYR A 348 0.04 -4.05 0.43
N LEU A 349 -0.10 -5.35 0.15
CA LEU A 349 -0.33 -6.36 1.18
C LEU A 349 0.83 -6.46 2.19
N ASP A 350 2.09 -6.26 1.77
CA ASP A 350 3.22 -6.19 2.70
C ASP A 350 3.16 -4.96 3.63
N MET A 351 2.70 -3.82 3.10
CA MET A 351 2.48 -2.61 3.90
C MET A 351 1.35 -2.83 4.93
N LEU A 352 0.22 -3.41 4.51
CA LEU A 352 -0.90 -3.72 5.39
C LEU A 352 -0.53 -4.78 6.45
N ASP A 353 0.23 -5.81 6.08
CA ASP A 353 0.73 -6.82 7.02
C ASP A 353 1.68 -6.20 8.05
N SER A 354 2.53 -5.25 7.63
CA SER A 354 3.40 -4.51 8.54
C SER A 354 2.59 -3.65 9.52
N LEU A 355 1.59 -2.91 9.02
CA LEU A 355 0.68 -2.11 9.84
C LEU A 355 -0.07 -2.98 10.86
N ALA A 356 -0.52 -4.17 10.46
CA ALA A 356 -1.29 -5.08 11.30
C ALA A 356 -0.50 -5.76 12.44
N ARG A 357 0.84 -5.72 12.38
CA ARG A 357 1.74 -6.26 13.41
C ARG A 357 1.95 -5.28 14.55
N GLN A 358 2.26 -5.80 15.74
CA GLN A 358 2.61 -5.00 16.92
C GLN A 358 3.76 -4.04 16.58
N PRO A 359 3.66 -2.74 16.90
CA PRO A 359 4.67 -1.73 16.57
C PRO A 359 6.09 -2.16 16.96
N GLY A 360 7.06 -1.79 16.12
CA GLY A 360 8.45 -2.20 16.27
C GLY A 360 9.19 -2.13 14.94
N LYS A 361 10.44 -2.59 14.92
CA LYS A 361 11.31 -2.48 13.74
C LYS A 361 10.70 -3.24 12.57
N VAL A 362 10.38 -2.56 11.48
CA VAL A 362 9.88 -3.21 10.25
C VAL A 362 10.97 -4.10 9.67
N GLY A 363 10.59 -5.33 9.29
CA GLY A 363 11.50 -6.36 8.81
C GLY A 363 11.98 -7.34 9.90
N GLU A 364 11.67 -7.07 11.18
CA GLU A 364 11.93 -8.03 12.26
C GLU A 364 11.05 -9.28 12.09
N LYS A 365 11.69 -10.45 12.09
CA LYS A 365 11.00 -11.74 11.91
C LYS A 365 10.12 -12.03 13.13
N ASN A 366 9.02 -12.74 12.92
CA ASN A 366 8.12 -13.25 13.97
C ASN A 366 7.37 -12.20 14.82
N ARG A 367 7.25 -10.96 14.36
CA ARG A 367 6.38 -9.96 15.02
C ARG A 367 4.94 -10.44 15.08
N VAL A 368 4.38 -10.44 16.29
CA VAL A 368 2.99 -10.86 16.54
C VAL A 368 2.02 -9.81 15.99
N TYR A 369 0.82 -10.24 15.61
CA TYR A 369 -0.25 -9.32 15.21
C TYR A 369 -0.79 -8.54 16.41
N GLN A 370 -1.26 -7.31 16.18
CA GLN A 370 -1.81 -6.46 17.26
C GLN A 370 -3.04 -7.08 17.94
N SER A 371 -3.80 -7.89 17.22
CA SER A 371 -4.99 -8.58 17.71
C SER A 371 -5.26 -9.86 16.89
N THR A 372 -6.11 -10.73 17.42
CA THR A 372 -6.61 -11.92 16.71
C THR A 372 -7.41 -11.58 15.46
N LYS A 373 -8.01 -10.37 15.41
CA LYS A 373 -8.74 -9.84 14.24
C LYS A 373 -7.85 -9.00 13.32
N SER A 374 -6.55 -8.82 13.59
CA SER A 374 -5.71 -7.92 12.80
C SER A 374 -5.50 -8.35 11.34
N ARG A 375 -5.92 -9.56 10.97
CA ARG A 375 -5.95 -10.05 9.58
C ARG A 375 -7.26 -9.77 8.85
N SER A 376 -8.32 -9.38 9.55
CA SER A 376 -9.54 -8.88 8.89
C SER A 376 -9.25 -7.57 8.19
N ASN A 377 -9.83 -7.33 7.01
CA ASN A 377 -9.57 -6.14 6.19
C ASN A 377 -8.11 -5.98 5.69
N ASN A 378 -7.27 -7.00 5.80
CA ASN A 378 -5.94 -7.04 5.16
C ASN A 378 -6.06 -7.63 3.76
N GLN A 379 -6.73 -6.88 2.89
CA GLN A 379 -6.94 -7.29 1.52
C GLN A 379 -6.68 -6.14 0.57
N VAL A 380 -6.37 -6.49 -0.67
CA VAL A 380 -6.17 -5.53 -1.76
C VAL A 380 -7.01 -5.96 -2.95
N PHE A 381 -7.69 -5.00 -3.57
CA PHE A 381 -8.40 -5.23 -4.82
C PHE A 381 -7.50 -4.93 -6.02
N VAL A 382 -7.54 -5.79 -7.03
CA VAL A 382 -6.83 -5.57 -8.29
C VAL A 382 -7.86 -5.50 -9.40
N PHE A 383 -7.93 -4.35 -10.05
CA PHE A 383 -8.71 -4.14 -11.25
C PHE A 383 -7.79 -4.29 -12.46
N THR A 384 -8.17 -5.12 -13.42
CA THR A 384 -7.47 -5.17 -14.71
C THR A 384 -8.43 -5.02 -15.85
N SER A 385 -8.03 -4.29 -16.89
CA SER A 385 -8.78 -4.23 -18.14
C SER A 385 -7.89 -4.60 -19.33
N PHE A 386 -8.50 -5.25 -20.32
CA PHE A 386 -7.94 -5.52 -21.63
C PHE A 386 -8.98 -5.17 -22.69
N GLY A 387 -8.92 -3.94 -23.20
CA GLY A 387 -10.08 -3.33 -23.86
C GLY A 387 -11.32 -3.42 -22.96
N ALA A 388 -12.50 -3.73 -23.53
CA ALA A 388 -13.73 -3.85 -22.75
C ALA A 388 -13.81 -5.07 -21.83
N HIS A 389 -12.80 -5.93 -21.78
CA HIS A 389 -12.79 -7.06 -20.88
C HIS A 389 -12.16 -6.68 -19.54
N TRP A 390 -12.90 -6.90 -18.45
CA TRP A 390 -12.50 -6.46 -17.12
C TRP A 390 -12.45 -7.62 -16.14
N HIS A 391 -11.52 -7.53 -15.18
CA HIS A 391 -11.43 -8.43 -14.03
C HIS A 391 -11.37 -7.64 -12.74
N ILE A 392 -12.00 -8.18 -11.70
CA ILE A 392 -11.81 -7.75 -10.32
C ILE A 392 -11.27 -8.92 -9.53
N LEU A 393 -10.14 -8.71 -8.85
CA LEU A 393 -9.49 -9.69 -8.00
C LEU A 393 -9.46 -9.18 -6.56
N VAL A 394 -9.54 -10.10 -5.60
CA VAL A 394 -9.25 -9.85 -4.19
C VAL A 394 -7.99 -10.61 -3.79
N GLY A 395 -7.03 -9.89 -3.21
CA GLY A 395 -5.73 -10.39 -2.78
C GLY A 395 -5.61 -10.45 -1.26
N TYR A 396 -4.94 -11.47 -0.75
CA TYR A 396 -4.50 -11.54 0.65
C TYR A 396 -3.13 -12.20 0.77
N LYS A 397 -2.41 -11.91 1.87
CA LYS A 397 -1.07 -12.44 2.16
C LYS A 397 -1.12 -13.50 3.25
N ARG A 398 -0.35 -14.58 3.09
CA ARG A 398 -0.11 -15.56 4.15
C ARG A 398 1.28 -16.21 4.03
N PRO A 399 1.75 -16.93 5.05
CA PRO A 399 2.94 -17.77 4.91
C PRO A 399 2.77 -18.82 3.80
N ARG A 400 3.88 -19.13 3.13
CA ARG A 400 3.96 -20.24 2.17
C ARG A 400 3.79 -21.57 2.89
N GLN A 401 3.03 -22.47 2.29
CA GLN A 401 2.78 -23.81 2.84
C GLN A 401 3.73 -24.86 2.24
N GLU A 402 3.89 -26.00 2.90
CA GLU A 402 4.75 -27.11 2.43
C GLU A 402 4.38 -27.59 1.01
N ARG A 403 3.07 -27.70 0.72
CA ARG A 403 2.56 -28.03 -0.63
C ARG A 403 2.89 -26.99 -1.71
N GLU A 404 3.33 -25.80 -1.30
CA GLU A 404 3.78 -24.71 -2.16
C GLU A 404 5.31 -24.58 -2.12
N TYR A 405 6.01 -25.63 -1.69
CA TYR A 405 7.46 -25.71 -1.60
C TYR A 405 8.06 -24.72 -0.60
N ALA A 406 7.42 -24.55 0.56
CA ALA A 406 8.00 -23.78 1.67
C ALA A 406 9.41 -24.27 2.03
N GLY A 407 10.36 -23.35 2.20
CA GLY A 407 11.75 -23.66 2.50
C GLY A 407 12.60 -24.11 1.30
N HIS A 408 12.00 -24.26 0.11
CA HIS A 408 12.77 -24.57 -1.10
C HIS A 408 13.56 -23.34 -1.57
N GLU A 409 14.83 -23.55 -1.93
CA GLU A 409 15.68 -22.49 -2.47
C GLU A 409 15.09 -21.89 -3.75
N GLY A 410 15.14 -20.56 -3.88
CA GLY A 410 14.57 -19.84 -5.01
C GLY A 410 13.06 -19.61 -4.93
N PHE A 411 12.41 -19.95 -3.81
CA PHE A 411 11.06 -19.51 -3.48
C PHE A 411 11.04 -18.54 -2.30
N SER A 412 10.05 -17.64 -2.31
CA SER A 412 9.77 -16.68 -1.23
C SER A 412 9.17 -17.35 0.01
N GLU A 413 9.33 -16.75 1.21
CA GLU A 413 8.72 -17.28 2.44
C GLU A 413 7.20 -17.02 2.53
N SER A 414 6.69 -16.01 1.83
CA SER A 414 5.27 -15.61 1.83
C SER A 414 4.61 -15.89 0.49
N VAL A 415 3.28 -15.98 0.51
CA VAL A 415 2.45 -16.03 -0.69
C VAL A 415 1.35 -14.98 -0.64
N TYR A 416 0.99 -14.49 -1.81
CA TYR A 416 -0.02 -13.49 -2.08
C TYR A 416 -1.02 -14.14 -3.03
N VAL A 417 -2.22 -14.43 -2.54
CA VAL A 417 -3.24 -15.15 -3.29
C VAL A 417 -4.28 -14.16 -3.78
N PHE A 418 -4.32 -13.94 -5.09
CA PHE A 418 -5.29 -13.11 -5.78
C PHE A 418 -6.36 -14.00 -6.41
N GLN A 419 -7.60 -13.88 -5.94
CA GLN A 419 -8.74 -14.64 -6.44
C GLN A 419 -9.66 -13.74 -7.23
N ARG A 420 -10.06 -14.18 -8.43
CA ARG A 420 -11.01 -13.44 -9.26
C ARG A 420 -12.42 -13.51 -8.66
N ILE A 421 -12.99 -12.35 -8.35
CA ILE A 421 -14.36 -12.23 -7.83
C ILE A 421 -15.36 -11.92 -8.93
N TRP A 422 -14.92 -11.25 -10.00
CA TRP A 422 -15.75 -10.94 -11.16
C TRP A 422 -14.90 -10.87 -12.44
N SER A 423 -15.51 -11.27 -13.56
CA SER A 423 -15.02 -11.01 -14.92
C SER A 423 -16.21 -10.67 -15.79
N GLY A 424 -15.98 -9.82 -16.78
CA GLY A 424 -16.96 -9.64 -17.84
C GLY A 424 -16.47 -8.73 -18.94
N ARG A 425 -16.97 -9.00 -20.14
CA ARG A 425 -16.86 -8.10 -21.27
C ARG A 425 -17.97 -7.05 -21.23
N VAL A 426 -17.60 -5.78 -21.18
CA VAL A 426 -18.53 -4.65 -21.07
C VAL A 426 -19.05 -4.26 -22.45
N VAL A 427 -19.98 -5.06 -22.97
CA VAL A 427 -20.68 -4.82 -24.26
C VAL A 427 -22.18 -4.57 -24.09
N THR A 428 -22.68 -4.65 -22.85
CA THR A 428 -24.06 -4.36 -22.49
C THR A 428 -24.13 -3.42 -21.28
N ILE A 429 -25.25 -2.71 -21.14
CA ILE A 429 -25.47 -1.79 -20.02
C ILE A 429 -25.48 -2.57 -18.70
N GLN A 430 -26.05 -3.79 -18.72
CA GLN A 430 -26.06 -4.67 -17.56
C GLN A 430 -24.64 -5.03 -17.11
N LYS A 431 -23.75 -5.40 -18.02
CA LYS A 431 -22.34 -5.71 -17.67
C LYS A 431 -21.58 -4.50 -17.15
N ALA A 432 -21.79 -3.32 -17.76
CA ALA A 432 -21.26 -2.06 -17.26
C ALA A 432 -21.73 -1.79 -15.83
N TRP A 433 -23.02 -1.98 -15.55
CA TRP A 433 -23.57 -1.79 -14.21
C TRP A 433 -23.09 -2.82 -13.19
N GLU A 434 -22.94 -4.08 -13.58
CA GLU A 434 -22.38 -5.11 -12.69
C GLU A 434 -21.00 -4.65 -12.19
N LEU A 435 -20.13 -4.21 -13.10
CA LEU A 435 -18.82 -3.67 -12.76
C LEU A 435 -18.94 -2.46 -11.82
N LEU A 436 -19.71 -1.44 -12.21
CA LEU A 436 -19.88 -0.23 -11.39
C LEU A 436 -20.47 -0.53 -10.01
N SER A 437 -21.40 -1.48 -9.90
CA SER A 437 -22.00 -1.87 -8.62
C SER A 437 -20.98 -2.48 -7.67
N LEU A 438 -20.03 -3.26 -8.19
CA LEU A 438 -18.95 -3.85 -7.39
C LEU A 438 -17.90 -2.80 -7.02
N VAL A 439 -17.55 -1.89 -7.95
CA VAL A 439 -16.61 -0.79 -7.71
C VAL A 439 -17.16 0.18 -6.67
N ASP A 440 -18.43 0.60 -6.79
CA ASP A 440 -19.09 1.49 -5.81
C ASP A 440 -19.12 0.86 -4.40
N GLN A 441 -19.27 -0.47 -4.29
CA GLN A 441 -19.17 -1.17 -3.01
C GLN A 441 -17.74 -1.18 -2.45
N ILE A 442 -16.74 -1.44 -3.30
CA ILE A 442 -15.32 -1.39 -2.91
C ILE A 442 -14.94 0.03 -2.47
N HIS A 443 -15.47 1.05 -3.15
CA HIS A 443 -15.31 2.46 -2.78
C HIS A 443 -15.83 2.70 -1.37
N LEU A 444 -17.09 2.34 -1.11
CA LEU A 444 -17.69 2.53 0.21
C LEU A 444 -16.90 1.80 1.30
N TRP A 445 -16.52 0.54 1.08
CA TRP A 445 -15.70 -0.22 2.02
C TRP A 445 -14.33 0.43 2.27
N GLY A 446 -13.68 0.92 1.22
CA GLY A 446 -12.41 1.65 1.28
C GLY A 446 -12.51 2.91 2.15
N ALA A 447 -13.53 3.73 1.90
CA ALA A 447 -13.78 5.00 2.58
C ALA A 447 -14.23 4.83 4.05
N THR A 448 -14.78 3.66 4.41
CA THR A 448 -15.37 3.42 5.73
C THR A 448 -14.62 2.33 6.52
N ASP A 449 -14.96 1.05 6.32
CA ASP A 449 -14.45 -0.08 7.09
C ASP A 449 -12.92 -0.20 7.04
N PHE A 450 -12.35 -0.09 5.84
CA PHE A 450 -10.90 -0.19 5.64
C PHE A 450 -10.19 0.99 6.31
N ARG A 451 -10.62 2.22 6.03
CA ARG A 451 -10.09 3.45 6.64
C ARG A 451 -10.10 3.39 8.17
N ASN A 452 -11.23 3.00 8.76
CA ASN A 452 -11.37 2.87 10.21
C ASN A 452 -10.42 1.80 10.78
N SER A 453 -10.28 0.67 10.08
CA SER A 453 -9.35 -0.39 10.47
C SER A 453 -7.89 0.08 10.43
N VAL A 454 -7.50 0.88 9.44
CA VAL A 454 -6.16 1.48 9.34
C VAL A 454 -5.91 2.44 10.51
N ILE A 455 -6.83 3.39 10.74
CA ILE A 455 -6.73 4.37 11.84
C ILE A 455 -6.57 3.68 13.19
N GLN A 456 -7.39 2.66 13.49
CA GLN A 456 -7.31 1.94 14.76
C GLN A 456 -5.93 1.30 14.99
N ARG A 457 -5.28 0.79 13.95
CA ARG A 457 -3.94 0.18 14.05
C ARG A 457 -2.83 1.23 14.14
N LEU A 458 -3.01 2.36 13.46
CA LEU A 458 -2.07 3.48 13.51
C LEU A 458 -1.94 4.06 14.92
N LYS A 459 -3.00 4.05 15.74
CA LYS A 459 -2.93 4.54 17.13
C LYS A 459 -1.80 3.90 17.94
N GLN A 460 -1.63 2.57 17.85
CA GLN A 460 -0.54 1.88 18.54
C GLN A 460 0.83 2.24 17.97
N TRP A 461 0.93 2.36 16.65
CA TRP A 461 2.16 2.76 15.98
C TRP A 461 2.59 4.17 16.32
N HIS A 462 1.65 5.12 16.32
CA HIS A 462 1.88 6.52 16.70
C HIS A 462 2.37 6.64 18.14
N GLU A 463 1.75 5.91 19.07
CA GLU A 463 2.20 5.89 20.46
C GLU A 463 3.61 5.31 20.60
N PHE A 464 3.90 4.21 19.89
CA PHE A 464 5.24 3.62 19.88
C PHE A 464 6.29 4.57 19.27
N GLY A 465 5.99 5.21 18.14
CA GLY A 465 6.85 6.17 17.48
C GLY A 465 7.15 7.37 18.38
N ARG A 466 6.12 7.93 19.01
CA ARG A 466 6.26 9.03 19.99
C ARG A 466 7.23 8.66 21.10
N ARG A 467 7.04 7.50 21.74
CA ARG A 467 7.95 7.01 22.79
C ARG A 467 9.38 6.80 22.29
N SER A 468 9.53 6.33 21.06
CA SER A 468 10.85 6.08 20.49
C SER A 468 11.63 7.39 20.31
N TYR A 469 11.00 8.42 19.76
CA TYR A 469 11.60 9.76 19.69
C TYR A 469 11.84 10.37 21.08
N ALA A 470 10.90 10.22 22.02
CA ALA A 470 11.08 10.72 23.39
C ALA A 470 12.29 10.08 24.10
N ASN A 471 12.51 8.78 23.89
CA ASN A 471 13.68 8.07 24.42
C ASN A 471 14.99 8.59 23.80
N ASP A 472 14.98 8.97 22.51
CA ASP A 472 16.15 9.58 21.87
C ASP A 472 16.46 10.96 22.45
N VAL A 473 15.41 11.75 22.71
CA VAL A 473 15.54 13.06 23.36
C VAL A 473 16.08 12.89 24.77
N ASP A 474 15.52 11.97 25.58
CA ASP A 474 16.03 11.67 26.93
C ASP A 474 17.49 11.24 26.88
N PHE A 475 17.87 10.36 25.96
CA PHE A 475 19.26 9.93 25.81
C PHE A 475 20.20 11.12 25.54
N VAL A 476 19.81 12.06 24.67
CA VAL A 476 20.61 13.26 24.38
C VAL A 476 20.71 14.18 25.61
N VAL A 477 19.59 14.43 26.29
CA VAL A 477 19.53 15.35 27.43
C VAL A 477 20.22 14.76 28.68
N SER A 478 19.88 13.53 29.05
CA SER A 478 20.28 12.91 30.32
C SER A 478 21.67 12.26 30.27
N LYS A 479 22.04 11.62 29.15
CA LYS A 479 23.31 10.87 29.05
C LYS A 479 24.44 11.66 28.44
N LEU A 480 24.14 12.52 27.46
CA LEU A 480 25.18 13.21 26.71
C LEU A 480 25.42 14.65 27.18
N ARG A 481 24.51 15.25 27.97
CA ARG A 481 24.60 16.64 28.44
C ARG A 481 25.11 17.57 27.34
N THR A 482 24.63 17.38 26.12
CA THR A 482 25.32 17.87 24.92
C THR A 482 25.51 19.37 25.02
N HIS A 483 26.77 19.79 24.95
CA HIS A 483 27.13 21.20 24.87
C HIS A 483 26.44 21.80 23.65
N ARG A 484 25.58 22.78 23.89
CA ARG A 484 25.02 23.61 22.84
C ARG A 484 26.19 24.33 22.17
N VAL A 485 26.38 24.13 20.87
CA VAL A 485 27.52 24.70 20.14
C VAL A 485 27.04 25.98 19.46
N MET A 486 27.68 27.09 19.78
CA MET A 486 27.44 28.35 19.08
C MET A 486 28.22 28.38 17.77
N ARG A 487 27.53 28.51 16.64
CA ARG A 487 28.13 28.74 15.32
C ARG A 487 27.37 29.87 14.63
N ASP A 488 28.07 30.89 14.16
CA ASP A 488 27.46 32.06 13.48
C ASP A 488 26.34 32.75 14.30
N GLY A 489 26.49 32.78 15.63
CA GLY A 489 25.48 33.35 16.54
C GLY A 489 24.21 32.51 16.72
N LYS A 490 24.13 31.33 16.10
CA LYS A 490 23.04 30.37 16.27
C LYS A 490 23.50 29.21 17.16
N GLU A 491 22.59 28.78 18.02
CA GLU A 491 22.80 27.66 18.93
C GLU A 491 22.43 26.35 18.22
N TYR A 492 23.39 25.43 18.12
CA TYR A 492 23.21 24.12 17.49
C TYR A 492 23.24 23.02 18.53
N LEU A 493 22.23 22.15 18.48
CA LEU A 493 22.22 20.89 19.23
C LEU A 493 23.00 19.83 18.43
N CYS A 494 24.05 19.28 19.04
CA CYS A 494 24.75 18.15 18.44
C CYS A 494 23.93 16.86 18.61
N ILE A 495 23.11 16.52 17.61
CA ILE A 495 22.35 15.27 17.62
C ILE A 495 23.32 14.10 17.35
N PRO A 496 23.37 13.07 18.22
CA PRO A 496 24.21 11.90 17.98
C PRO A 496 23.81 11.19 16.68
N ALA A 497 24.79 10.72 15.93
CA ALA A 497 24.55 9.96 14.70
C ALA A 497 23.66 8.73 14.93
N ALA A 498 23.68 8.14 16.13
CA ALA A 498 22.81 7.04 16.53
C ALA A 498 21.31 7.42 16.50
N CYS A 499 20.96 8.64 16.89
CA CYS A 499 19.59 9.16 16.89
C CYS A 499 19.08 9.47 15.48
N LEU A 500 19.99 9.76 14.55
CA LEU A 500 19.69 10.09 13.15
C LEU A 500 19.78 8.88 12.20
N GLN A 501 19.92 7.66 12.72
CA GLN A 501 19.95 6.48 11.85
C GLN A 501 18.61 6.31 11.13
N LEU A 502 18.66 6.04 9.83
CA LEU A 502 17.49 5.66 9.05
C LEU A 502 17.14 4.18 9.25
N PRO A 503 15.90 3.76 8.97
CA PRO A 503 15.53 2.35 9.04
C PRO A 503 16.19 1.54 7.92
N ASP A 504 16.34 0.23 8.13
CA ASP A 504 17.13 -0.66 7.27
C ASP A 504 16.72 -0.64 5.78
N TRP A 505 15.45 -0.38 5.47
CA TRP A 505 14.98 -0.31 4.09
C TRP A 505 15.63 0.84 3.31
N ALA A 506 16.03 1.93 3.99
CA ALA A 506 16.65 3.10 3.37
C ALA A 506 18.07 2.80 2.85
N ASN A 507 18.73 1.75 3.34
CA ASN A 507 20.04 1.31 2.85
C ASN A 507 20.01 0.89 1.36
N ARG A 508 18.82 0.70 0.80
CA ARG A 508 18.62 0.32 -0.60
C ARG A 508 18.46 1.51 -1.54
N LEU A 509 18.44 2.74 -1.00
CA LEU A 509 18.33 3.98 -1.74
C LEU A 509 19.72 4.56 -2.06
N SER A 510 19.76 5.47 -3.03
CA SER A 510 20.99 6.23 -3.32
C SER A 510 21.37 7.13 -2.14
N GLU A 511 22.66 7.45 -2.03
CA GLU A 511 23.17 8.37 -0.99
C GLU A 511 22.48 9.75 -1.03
N GLU A 512 22.15 10.25 -2.24
CA GLU A 512 21.43 11.51 -2.38
C GLU A 512 20.03 11.47 -1.74
N ILE A 513 19.26 10.40 -1.98
CA ILE A 513 17.93 10.24 -1.37
C ILE A 513 18.06 10.05 0.13
N ARG A 514 19.04 9.25 0.58
CA ARG A 514 19.31 9.06 2.02
C ARG A 514 19.65 10.38 2.71
N GLY A 515 20.44 11.26 2.08
CA GLY A 515 20.73 12.59 2.60
C GLY A 515 19.45 13.41 2.85
N LYS A 516 18.55 13.45 1.87
CA LYS A 516 17.24 14.12 2.00
C LYS A 516 16.37 13.52 3.12
N LEU A 517 16.41 12.21 3.32
CA LEU A 517 15.68 11.56 4.42
C LEU A 517 16.32 11.86 5.79
N LEU A 518 17.65 11.97 5.88
CA LEU A 518 18.35 12.33 7.12
C LEU A 518 18.00 13.76 7.58
N GLU A 519 17.86 14.70 6.65
CA GLU A 519 17.39 16.06 6.95
C GLU A 519 15.99 16.04 7.57
N ARG A 520 15.08 15.23 7.03
CA ARG A 520 13.72 15.06 7.57
C ARG A 520 13.69 14.34 8.91
N VAL A 521 14.49 13.29 9.12
CA VAL A 521 14.65 12.67 10.45
C VAL A 521 15.09 13.71 11.48
N SER A 522 16.03 14.57 11.10
CA SER A 522 16.53 15.63 11.99
C SER A 522 15.41 16.60 12.36
N PHE A 523 14.58 17.00 11.39
CA PHE A 523 13.38 17.82 11.64
C PHE A 523 12.44 17.15 12.67
N HIS A 524 12.05 15.90 12.46
CA HIS A 524 11.18 15.17 13.39
C HIS A 524 11.80 14.99 14.78
N PHE A 525 13.12 14.79 14.85
CA PHE A 525 13.83 14.78 16.12
C PHE A 525 13.75 16.13 16.82
N TYR A 526 13.94 17.25 16.12
CA TYR A 526 13.83 18.58 16.71
C TYR A 526 12.41 18.86 17.20
N GLU A 527 11.38 18.47 16.46
CA GLU A 527 9.99 18.60 16.93
C GLU A 527 9.74 17.80 18.21
N ALA A 528 10.22 16.55 18.26
CA ALA A 528 10.16 15.74 19.47
C ALA A 528 10.96 16.36 20.62
N TYR A 529 12.16 16.88 20.35
CA TYR A 529 12.99 17.57 21.33
C TYR A 529 12.26 18.76 21.92
N GLN A 530 11.69 19.65 21.10
CA GLN A 530 10.93 20.81 21.60
C GLN A 530 9.73 20.39 22.44
N ARG A 531 8.99 19.37 21.99
CA ARG A 531 7.83 18.83 22.72
C ARG A 531 8.22 18.24 24.07
N ASP A 532 9.24 17.37 24.08
CA ASP A 532 9.55 16.50 25.22
C ASP A 532 10.60 17.09 26.18
N LEU A 533 11.35 18.13 25.76
CA LEU A 533 12.32 18.84 26.61
C LEU A 533 11.67 19.36 27.90
N SER A 534 10.45 19.90 27.77
CA SER A 534 9.66 20.43 28.90
C SER A 534 9.32 19.38 29.96
N ALA A 535 9.27 18.11 29.59
CA ALA A 535 9.01 16.99 30.50
C ALA A 535 10.30 16.41 31.12
N LEU A 536 11.48 16.75 30.57
CA LEU A 536 12.79 16.20 30.94
C LEU A 536 13.67 17.20 31.70
N SER A 537 13.36 18.49 31.67
CA SER A 537 13.94 19.47 32.59
C SER A 537 13.11 19.54 33.86
N ASP A 538 13.67 19.09 34.99
CA ASP A 538 13.15 19.34 36.37
C ASP A 538 13.05 20.85 36.74
N GLN A 539 13.15 21.73 35.75
CA GLN A 539 12.95 23.17 35.83
C GLN A 539 11.96 23.56 34.74
N TRP A 540 10.70 23.70 35.16
CA TRP A 540 9.57 24.27 34.42
C TRP A 540 9.90 25.75 34.07
N PRO A 541 9.28 26.34 33.02
CA PRO A 541 7.85 26.60 33.08
C PRO A 541 7.01 25.76 32.12
N SER A 542 5.74 25.67 32.46
CA SER A 542 4.67 24.88 31.85
C SER A 542 4.57 25.04 30.36
N VAL A 543 4.27 23.95 29.67
CA VAL A 543 3.28 24.04 28.60
C VAL A 543 2.05 24.67 29.22
N ILE A 544 1.88 25.98 29.00
CA ILE A 544 0.69 26.67 29.48
C ILE A 544 -0.44 26.16 28.61
N ARG A 545 -1.32 25.38 29.21
CA ARG A 545 -2.53 24.94 28.56
C ARG A 545 -3.58 26.02 28.78
N CYS A 546 -4.21 26.48 27.71
CA CYS A 546 -5.42 27.29 27.87
C CYS A 546 -6.54 26.37 28.36
N LEU A 547 -6.94 26.51 29.61
CA LEU A 547 -8.05 25.77 30.22
C LEU A 547 -9.35 26.59 30.26
N PHE A 548 -9.36 27.73 29.58
CA PHE A 548 -10.53 28.60 29.53
C PHE A 548 -11.59 27.98 28.61
N GLU A 549 -12.82 27.85 29.10
CA GLU A 549 -13.99 27.37 28.34
C GLU A 549 -13.80 26.03 27.58
N ASP A 550 -13.16 25.04 28.22
CA ASP A 550 -12.90 23.71 27.62
C ASP A 550 -12.14 23.76 26.28
N CYS A 551 -11.24 24.74 26.13
CA CYS A 551 -10.40 24.84 24.95
C CYS A 551 -9.61 23.54 24.72
N GLY A 552 -9.82 22.88 23.57
CA GLY A 552 -9.19 21.60 23.22
C GLY A 552 -10.20 20.51 22.82
N PRO A 553 -9.78 19.46 22.10
CA PRO A 553 -10.68 18.41 21.66
C PRO A 553 -11.22 17.58 22.84
N PRO A 554 -12.48 17.10 22.77
CA PRO A 554 -13.10 16.31 23.83
C PRO A 554 -12.23 15.11 24.23
N GLY A 555 -11.87 15.02 25.52
CA GLY A 555 -10.99 13.96 26.05
C GLY A 555 -9.53 14.39 26.28
N THR A 556 -9.14 15.61 25.91
CA THR A 556 -7.83 16.20 26.21
C THR A 556 -8.02 17.64 26.71
N PRO A 557 -8.00 17.88 28.04
CA PRO A 557 -8.22 19.23 28.57
C PRO A 557 -7.07 20.16 28.18
N GLY A 558 -7.45 21.27 27.56
CA GLY A 558 -6.59 22.42 27.29
C GLY A 558 -5.93 22.45 25.91
N TYR A 559 -5.91 23.63 25.29
CA TYR A 559 -5.12 23.91 24.09
C TYR A 559 -3.65 24.17 24.50
N PRO A 560 -2.68 23.39 24.00
CA PRO A 560 -1.28 23.58 24.35
C PRO A 560 -0.71 24.83 23.65
N ILE A 561 -0.17 25.75 24.44
CA ILE A 561 0.47 26.96 23.93
C ILE A 561 1.98 26.76 23.95
N LEU A 562 2.62 26.88 22.79
CA LEU A 562 4.05 26.55 22.59
C LEU A 562 4.94 27.80 22.54
N SER A 563 4.36 29.00 22.40
CA SER A 563 5.08 30.27 22.43
C SER A 563 4.26 31.43 22.99
N LYS A 564 4.93 32.53 23.33
CA LYS A 564 4.28 33.75 23.82
C LYS A 564 3.44 34.40 22.71
N GLU A 565 3.92 34.35 21.48
CA GLU A 565 3.22 34.85 20.30
C GLU A 565 1.95 34.03 20.05
N GLU A 566 2.04 32.70 20.14
CA GLU A 566 0.90 31.80 20.02
C GLU A 566 -0.13 32.01 21.15
N MET A 567 0.33 32.28 22.38
CA MET A 567 -0.56 32.60 23.50
C MET A 567 -1.43 33.81 23.19
N LEU A 568 -0.81 34.89 22.73
CA LEU A 568 -1.49 36.16 22.52
C LEU A 568 -2.44 36.09 21.33
N GLU A 569 -2.05 35.37 20.28
CA GLU A 569 -2.91 35.11 19.14
C GLU A 569 -4.10 34.23 19.54
N HIS A 570 -3.84 33.15 20.28
CA HIS A 570 -4.87 32.25 20.80
C HIS A 570 -5.90 32.98 21.68
N TYR A 571 -5.47 33.84 22.61
CA TYR A 571 -6.41 34.59 23.47
C TYR A 571 -7.19 35.69 22.74
N ARG A 572 -6.65 36.26 21.66
CA ARG A 572 -7.37 37.21 20.81
C ARG A 572 -8.38 36.52 19.91
N GLU A 573 -7.95 35.51 19.18
CA GLU A 573 -8.73 34.87 18.13
C GLU A 573 -9.79 33.92 18.68
N ILE A 574 -9.47 33.19 19.76
CA ILE A 574 -10.35 32.15 20.30
C ILE A 574 -11.18 32.67 21.48
N HIS A 575 -10.60 33.50 22.36
CA HIS A 575 -11.25 33.99 23.59
C HIS A 575 -11.73 35.44 23.52
N GLY A 576 -11.54 36.11 22.37
CA GLY A 576 -12.05 37.45 22.11
C GLY A 576 -11.57 38.53 23.08
N LYS A 577 -10.37 38.38 23.67
CA LYS A 577 -9.84 39.33 24.65
C LYS A 577 -9.39 40.63 23.99
N ASP A 578 -9.72 41.75 24.65
CA ASP A 578 -9.33 43.09 24.19
C ASP A 578 -7.84 43.37 24.39
N ASP A 579 -7.34 44.42 23.73
CA ASP A 579 -5.92 44.78 23.73
C ASP A 579 -5.37 45.11 25.13
N GLU A 580 -6.25 45.51 26.06
CA GLU A 580 -5.89 45.82 27.44
C GLU A 580 -5.65 44.55 28.25
N ALA A 581 -6.53 43.54 28.14
CA ALA A 581 -6.35 42.22 28.73
C ALA A 581 -5.12 41.48 28.17
N ILE A 582 -4.84 41.66 26.88
CA ILE A 582 -3.65 41.12 26.21
C ILE A 582 -2.37 41.81 26.71
N ALA A 583 -2.41 43.12 26.98
CA ALA A 583 -1.28 43.85 27.56
C ALA A 583 -0.96 43.40 29.00
N ASP A 584 -1.99 43.13 29.81
CA ASP A 584 -1.83 42.61 31.17
C ASP A 584 -1.25 41.17 31.18
N LEU A 585 -1.69 40.31 30.26
CA LEU A 585 -1.12 38.97 30.06
C LEU A 585 0.38 39.03 29.68
N LYS A 586 0.77 39.97 28.81
CA LYS A 586 2.18 40.21 28.46
C LYS A 586 3.01 40.62 29.67
N ARG A 587 2.47 41.46 30.55
CA ARG A 587 3.14 41.95 31.76
C ARG A 587 3.38 40.82 32.76
N LEU A 588 2.34 40.04 33.08
CA LEU A 588 2.40 38.92 34.02
C LEU A 588 3.44 37.86 33.60
N TRP A 589 3.55 37.61 32.30
CA TRP A 589 4.57 36.69 31.79
C TRP A 589 6.00 37.24 31.93
N GLY A 590 6.19 38.53 31.67
CA GLY A 590 7.51 39.19 31.82
C GLY A 590 7.99 39.23 33.29
N GLU A 591 7.06 39.33 34.24
CA GLU A 591 7.37 39.28 35.67
C GLU A 591 7.80 37.86 36.13
N ALA A 592 7.25 36.81 35.53
CA ALA A 592 7.64 35.42 35.81
C ALA A 592 9.07 35.09 35.33
N GLU A 593 9.49 35.61 34.16
CA GLU A 593 10.85 35.45 33.62
C GLU A 593 11.93 36.20 34.43
N ALA A 594 11.54 37.29 35.12
CA ALA A 594 12.45 38.06 35.98
C ALA A 594 12.76 37.34 37.31
N ILE A 595 11.86 36.48 37.79
CA ILE A 595 12.04 35.71 39.03
C ILE A 595 13.00 34.53 38.81
N ASP A 596 12.99 33.91 37.62
CA ASP A 596 13.82 32.75 37.31
C ASP A 596 15.31 33.11 37.11
N ASN A 597 15.58 34.31 36.57
CA ASN A 597 16.95 34.83 36.39
C ASN A 597 17.69 35.14 37.70
N ASN A 598 17.00 35.29 38.84
CA ASN A 598 17.62 35.59 40.14
C ASN A 598 18.20 34.37 40.88
N ASN A 599 18.00 33.14 40.37
CA ASN A 599 18.48 31.90 40.99
C ASN A 599 19.83 31.39 40.45
N ASN A 600 20.57 32.21 39.68
CA ASN A 600 21.88 31.85 39.13
C ASN A 600 23.02 32.53 39.94
N PRO A 601 23.78 31.83 40.80
CA PRO A 601 24.77 32.47 41.66
C PRO A 601 26.13 32.59 40.96
N LEU A 602 26.35 33.69 40.25
CA LEU A 602 27.70 34.18 39.92
C LEU A 602 27.86 35.63 40.41
N GLN A 603 28.04 35.80 41.72
CA GLN A 603 28.66 37.01 42.26
C GLN A 603 30.18 36.80 42.38
N VAL A 604 30.96 37.46 41.51
CA VAL A 604 32.37 37.74 41.77
C VAL A 604 32.51 39.17 42.29
N ARG A 605 32.78 39.22 43.60
CA ARG A 605 33.29 40.27 44.49
C ARG A 605 33.73 41.63 43.90
N LYS A 606 33.19 42.67 44.55
CA LYS A 606 33.74 44.04 44.69
C LYS A 606 35.21 44.05 45.14
N ARG A 607 36.01 44.95 44.55
CA ARG A 607 37.17 45.57 45.21
C ARG A 607 37.02 47.10 45.12
N LYS A 608 37.00 47.76 46.29
CA LYS A 608 36.96 49.22 46.49
C LYS A 608 38.40 49.78 46.61
N ARG A 609 38.65 50.96 46.03
CA ARG A 609 39.47 52.11 46.52
C ARG A 609 39.42 53.19 45.41
N SER A 610 38.73 54.33 45.54
CA SER A 610 38.87 55.55 46.39
C SER A 610 39.77 56.64 45.81
N GLY A 611 39.21 57.84 45.59
CA GLY A 611 39.90 59.13 45.35
C GLY A 611 39.53 59.76 44.00
N SER A 612 38.49 60.60 43.91
CA SER A 612 38.47 62.07 44.12
C SER A 612 39.21 62.89 43.04
N GLY A 613 38.45 63.63 42.22
CA GLY A 613 38.94 64.73 41.39
C GLY A 613 38.26 64.86 40.03
N GLU A 614 37.19 65.66 39.93
CA GLU A 614 36.86 66.42 38.72
C GLU A 614 37.81 67.65 38.61
N PRO A 615 37.84 68.45 37.52
CA PRO A 615 37.17 68.37 36.19
C PRO A 615 38.11 68.65 34.98
N GLY A 616 37.61 68.49 33.74
CA GLY A 616 38.03 69.33 32.59
C GLY A 616 38.20 68.64 31.22
N PRO A 617 38.07 69.38 30.09
CA PRO A 617 37.43 68.91 28.85
C PRO A 617 38.39 68.74 27.63
N CYS A 618 37.81 68.50 26.43
CA CYS A 618 38.42 68.45 25.07
C CYS A 618 39.14 67.13 24.71
N THR A 619 39.11 66.55 23.49
CA THR A 619 38.67 66.96 22.14
C THR A 619 38.70 65.73 21.21
N LYS A 620 37.76 65.71 20.24
CA LYS A 620 37.80 65.25 18.83
C LYS A 620 38.89 64.30 18.26
N ARG A 621 38.41 63.52 17.28
CA ARG A 621 39.05 62.79 16.14
C ARG A 621 39.64 61.42 16.50
N SER A 622 39.39 60.33 15.77
CA SER A 622 39.14 60.16 14.33
C SER A 622 38.18 59.00 14.07
#